data_AF-A0A957CD86-F1
#
_entry.id   AF-A0A957CD86-F1
#
_cell.length_a   1.000
_cell.length_b   1.000
_cell.length_c   1.000
_cell.angle_alpha   90.00
_cell.angle_beta   90.00
_cell.angle_gamma   90.00
#
_symmetry.space_group_name_H-M   'P 1'
#
loop_
_entity.id
_entity.type
_entity.pdbx_description
1 polymer ?
#
loop_
_entity_poly.entity_id
_entity_poly.type
_entity_poly.pdbx_seq_one_letter_code
_entity_poly.pdbx_strand_id
1 'polypeptide(L)'
;PDLVVGTIHGPGYAGAGGLTKWNRQEYPIADDFHTYAVAWDVEGIRWFYDGEMYYDLSRDVVGDREWVFDQPFFIILNLALGGTLGGTIALDTQFPQNLYVDYVRVYQPISN
;
A
#
# COMPACT_ATOMS: atom_id res chain seq x y z
N PRO A 1 -11.61 -6.48 8.91
CA PRO A 1 -10.74 -5.29 8.77
C PRO A 1 -11.42 -4.28 7.85
N ASP A 2 -11.19 -2.98 8.01
CA ASP A 2 -11.84 -1.90 7.23
C ASP A 2 -10.85 -0.83 6.73
N LEU A 3 -9.56 -0.98 7.05
CA LEU A 3 -8.55 0.04 6.81
C LEU A 3 -7.58 -0.40 5.71
N VAL A 4 -7.51 0.42 4.66
CA VAL A 4 -6.46 0.36 3.63
C VAL A 4 -5.41 1.43 3.95
N VAL A 5 -4.14 1.10 3.78
CA VAL A 5 -3.01 2.00 4.06
C VAL A 5 -2.06 2.03 2.88
N GLY A 6 -1.77 3.23 2.38
CA GLY A 6 -0.67 3.49 1.45
C GLY A 6 0.45 4.23 2.16
N THR A 7 1.68 3.74 2.06
CA THR A 7 2.85 4.35 2.67
C THR A 7 4.07 4.24 1.75
N ILE A 8 4.91 5.28 1.76
CA ILE A 8 6.30 5.16 1.27
C ILE A 8 7.30 5.33 2.40
N HIS A 9 8.39 4.56 2.30
CA HIS A 9 9.51 4.59 3.22
C HIS A 9 10.82 4.82 2.48
N GLY A 10 11.62 5.75 2.98
CA GLY A 10 12.94 6.04 2.44
C GLY A 10 13.82 6.79 3.43
N PRO A 11 15.03 7.23 3.02
CA PRO A 11 15.97 7.92 3.89
C PRO A 11 15.36 9.18 4.50
N GLY A 12 15.20 9.20 5.83
CA GLY A 12 14.60 10.33 6.56
C GLY A 12 13.06 10.38 6.53
N TYR A 13 12.38 9.32 6.10
CA TYR A 13 10.92 9.14 6.16
C TYR A 13 10.56 7.65 6.26
N ALA A 14 10.93 7.02 7.37
CA ALA A 14 10.77 5.57 7.58
C ALA A 14 10.14 5.23 8.95
N GLY A 15 9.80 3.96 9.15
CA GLY A 15 9.12 3.51 10.37
C GLY A 15 7.79 4.23 10.56
N ALA A 16 7.50 4.67 11.78
CA ALA A 16 6.29 5.46 12.08
C ALA A 16 6.27 6.84 11.40
N GLY A 17 7.41 7.31 10.86
CA GLY A 17 7.53 8.57 10.11
C GLY A 17 7.43 8.41 8.59
N GLY A 18 6.99 7.25 8.09
CA GLY A 18 6.70 7.06 6.67
C GLY A 18 5.59 7.99 6.19
N LEU A 19 5.67 8.43 4.93
CA LEU A 19 4.62 9.26 4.33
C LEU A 19 3.41 8.37 4.05
N THR A 20 2.36 8.54 4.85
CA THR A 20 1.28 7.57 5.01
C THR A 20 -0.07 8.22 4.80
N LYS A 21 -0.97 7.51 4.12
CA LYS A 21 -2.40 7.84 4.01
C LYS A 21 -3.25 6.65 4.41
N TRP A 22 -4.23 6.93 5.27
CA TRP A 22 -5.26 5.98 5.69
C TRP A 22 -6.50 6.18 4.82
N ASN A 23 -7.05 5.09 4.33
CA ASN A 23 -8.30 5.05 3.58
C ASN A 23 -9.23 4.03 4.25
N ARG A 24 -10.03 4.50 5.21
CA ARG A 24 -10.96 3.65 5.96
C ARG A 24 -12.27 3.52 5.21
N GLN A 25 -12.71 2.29 5.03
CA GLN A 25 -14.00 1.95 4.43
C GLN A 25 -15.08 1.88 5.50
N GLU A 26 -16.33 2.04 5.08
CA GLU A 26 -17.50 1.87 5.97
C GLU A 26 -17.94 0.40 6.10
N TYR A 27 -17.22 -0.51 5.42
CA TYR A 27 -17.52 -1.94 5.35
C TYR A 27 -16.27 -2.80 5.57
N PRO A 28 -16.43 -4.09 5.92
CA PRO A 28 -15.31 -5.00 6.02
C PRO A 28 -14.70 -5.31 4.64
N ILE A 29 -13.43 -4.98 4.43
CA ILE A 29 -12.70 -5.18 3.16
C ILE A 29 -12.28 -6.64 2.92
N ALA A 30 -12.54 -7.54 3.87
CA ALA A 30 -12.15 -8.94 3.78
C ALA A 30 -13.30 -9.85 3.29
N ASP A 31 -14.50 -9.30 3.11
CA ASP A 31 -15.69 -10.06 2.76
C ASP A 31 -15.86 -10.24 1.23
N ASP A 32 -15.10 -9.48 0.41
CA ASP A 32 -15.10 -9.57 -1.05
C ASP A 32 -13.70 -9.34 -1.65
N PHE A 33 -13.51 -9.66 -2.93
CA PHE A 33 -12.33 -9.28 -3.69
C PHE A 33 -12.37 -7.79 -4.01
N HIS A 34 -11.24 -7.13 -3.77
CA HIS A 34 -11.04 -5.72 -4.09
C HIS A 34 -9.77 -5.53 -4.94
N THR A 35 -9.75 -4.45 -5.71
CA THR A 35 -8.58 -4.09 -6.51
C THR A 35 -7.75 -3.04 -5.80
N TYR A 36 -6.49 -3.38 -5.55
CA TYR A 36 -5.48 -2.49 -5.01
C TYR A 36 -4.50 -2.16 -6.13
N ALA A 37 -4.26 -0.88 -6.37
CA ALA A 37 -3.35 -0.47 -7.43
C ALA A 37 -2.44 0.68 -7.00
N VAL A 38 -1.27 0.71 -7.62
CA VAL A 38 -0.32 1.81 -7.53
C VAL A 38 0.00 2.24 -8.96
N ALA A 39 -0.20 3.51 -9.26
CA ALA A 39 0.37 4.14 -10.45
C ALA A 39 1.66 4.83 -10.03
N TRP A 40 2.76 4.42 -10.64
CA TRP A 40 4.10 4.89 -10.29
C TRP A 40 4.84 5.28 -11.57
N ASP A 41 5.29 6.53 -11.60
CA ASP A 41 6.03 7.13 -12.70
C ASP A 41 7.09 8.11 -12.16
N VAL A 42 7.68 8.89 -13.07
CA VAL A 42 8.75 9.85 -12.74
C VAL A 42 8.28 11.02 -11.89
N GLU A 43 6.98 11.33 -11.89
CA GLU A 43 6.39 12.42 -11.12
C GLU A 43 6.12 12.00 -9.68
N GLY A 44 5.79 10.72 -9.47
CA GLY A 44 5.52 10.21 -8.13
C GLY A 44 4.76 8.89 -8.10
N ILE A 45 4.03 8.70 -7.00
CA ILE A 45 3.31 7.46 -6.70
C ILE A 45 1.88 7.81 -6.26
N ARG A 46 0.90 7.13 -6.85
CA ARG A 46 -0.54 7.27 -6.57
C ARG A 46 -1.14 5.92 -6.23
N TRP A 47 -1.99 5.88 -5.20
CA TRP A 47 -2.67 4.66 -4.75
C TRP A 47 -4.16 4.72 -5.03
N PHE A 48 -4.68 3.56 -5.40
CA PHE A 48 -6.07 3.36 -5.75
C PHE A 48 -6.62 2.16 -4.99
N TYR A 49 -7.89 2.27 -4.61
CA TYR A 49 -8.69 1.20 -4.05
C TYR A 49 -10.00 1.17 -4.83
N ASP A 50 -10.30 0.04 -5.48
CA ASP A 50 -11.46 -0.12 -6.37
C ASP A 50 -11.56 0.94 -7.47
N GLY A 51 -10.40 1.31 -8.03
CA GLY A 51 -10.29 2.31 -9.09
C GLY A 51 -10.32 3.76 -8.61
N GLU A 52 -10.70 4.01 -7.35
CA GLU A 52 -10.74 5.34 -6.77
C GLU A 52 -9.38 5.71 -6.15
N MET A 53 -8.84 6.86 -6.57
CA MET A 53 -7.57 7.36 -6.04
C MET A 53 -7.78 7.90 -4.63
N TYR A 54 -7.01 7.40 -3.67
CA TYR A 54 -7.09 7.88 -2.27
C TYR A 54 -5.80 8.55 -1.78
N TYR A 55 -4.69 8.38 -2.51
CA TYR A 55 -3.42 8.98 -2.15
C TYR A 55 -2.61 9.34 -3.39
N ASP A 56 -2.03 10.55 -3.38
CA ASP A 56 -1.14 11.06 -4.41
C ASP A 56 0.08 11.68 -3.73
N LEU A 57 1.27 11.22 -4.09
CA LEU A 57 2.55 11.73 -3.64
C LEU A 57 3.43 12.06 -4.84
N SER A 58 3.62 13.35 -5.08
CA SER A 58 4.71 13.84 -5.93
C SER A 58 6.07 13.58 -5.26
N ARG A 59 7.09 13.34 -6.08
CA ARG A 59 8.49 13.26 -5.67
C ARG A 59 8.92 14.45 -4.80
N ASP A 60 8.43 15.65 -5.07
CA ASP A 60 8.85 16.87 -4.37
C ASP A 60 8.49 16.87 -2.87
N VAL A 61 7.57 15.99 -2.44
CA VAL A 61 7.16 15.85 -1.04
C VAL A 61 8.33 15.46 -0.12
N VAL A 62 9.37 14.83 -0.65
CA VAL A 62 10.54 14.43 0.15
C VAL A 62 11.51 15.60 0.38
N GLY A 63 11.35 16.72 -0.33
CA GLY A 63 12.21 17.90 -0.22
C GLY A 63 13.67 17.56 -0.47
N ASP A 64 14.57 18.00 0.41
CA ASP A 64 16.01 17.71 0.31
C ASP A 64 16.39 16.26 0.65
N ARG A 65 15.42 15.43 1.07
CA ARG A 65 15.65 14.00 1.36
C ARG A 65 15.73 13.21 0.06
N GLU A 66 16.43 12.08 0.12
CA GLU A 66 16.63 11.24 -1.05
C GLU A 66 15.33 10.55 -1.50
N TRP A 67 15.03 10.68 -2.79
CA TRP A 67 14.00 9.88 -3.46
C TRP A 67 14.62 8.57 -3.94
N VAL A 68 14.07 7.44 -3.50
CA VAL A 68 14.64 6.10 -3.77
C VAL A 68 13.70 5.19 -4.59
N PHE A 69 12.68 5.77 -5.20
CA PHE A 69 11.67 5.07 -6.01
C PHE A 69 11.85 5.37 -7.50
N ASP A 70 13.09 5.35 -7.97
CA ASP A 70 13.50 5.53 -9.38
C ASP A 70 14.49 4.45 -9.83
N GLN A 71 14.43 3.29 -9.17
CA GLN A 71 15.23 2.09 -9.43
C GLN A 71 14.33 0.86 -9.56
N PRO A 72 14.83 -0.30 -9.98
CA PRO A 72 14.03 -1.52 -10.04
C PRO A 72 13.54 -1.98 -8.66
N PHE A 73 12.27 -2.37 -8.57
CA PHE A 73 11.65 -2.99 -7.39
C PHE A 73 11.07 -4.36 -7.75
N PHE A 74 10.80 -5.16 -6.73
CA PHE A 74 10.07 -6.42 -6.84
C PHE A 74 8.82 -6.38 -5.96
N ILE A 75 7.83 -7.20 -6.28
CA ILE A 75 6.56 -7.28 -5.54
C ILE A 75 6.69 -8.32 -4.44
N ILE A 76 6.21 -7.98 -3.24
CA ILE A 76 6.03 -8.90 -2.12
C ILE A 76 4.54 -8.93 -1.77
N LEU A 77 4.00 -10.12 -1.54
CA LEU A 77 2.69 -10.33 -0.94
C LEU A 77 2.86 -11.22 0.29
N ASN A 78 2.35 -10.78 1.43
CA ASN A 78 2.41 -11.52 2.67
C ASN A 78 1.17 -11.24 3.53
N LEU A 79 0.81 -12.19 4.39
CA LEU A 79 -0.21 -12.03 5.43
C LEU A 79 0.49 -12.03 6.79
N ALA A 80 0.72 -10.85 7.35
CA ALA A 80 1.27 -10.70 8.69
C ALA A 80 0.15 -10.75 9.75
N LEU A 81 0.44 -11.32 10.92
CA LEU A 81 -0.45 -11.36 12.06
C LEU A 81 0.20 -10.60 13.22
N GLY A 82 -0.44 -9.52 13.65
CA GLY A 82 0.04 -8.63 14.70
C GLY A 82 1.17 -7.67 14.28
N GLY A 83 1.96 -7.21 15.25
CA GLY A 83 3.09 -6.29 15.05
C GLY A 83 2.77 -4.84 15.45
N THR A 84 3.75 -3.94 15.36
CA THR A 84 3.58 -2.55 15.81
C THR A 84 2.45 -1.82 15.08
N LEU A 85 2.29 -2.05 13.77
CA LEU A 85 1.18 -1.48 12.99
C LEU A 85 -0.11 -2.32 13.10
N GLY A 86 0.02 -3.64 13.01
CA GLY A 86 -1.13 -4.57 13.02
C GLY A 86 -1.79 -4.75 14.39
N GLY A 87 -1.16 -4.25 15.46
CA GLY A 87 -1.64 -4.39 16.83
C GLY A 87 -1.40 -5.78 17.41
N THR A 88 -2.05 -6.05 18.54
CA THR A 88 -2.04 -7.37 19.16
C THR A 88 -3.04 -8.29 18.46
N ILE A 89 -2.68 -9.56 18.27
CA ILE A 89 -3.60 -10.58 17.77
C ILE A 89 -4.65 -10.84 18.88
N ALA A 90 -5.92 -10.66 18.56
CA ALA A 90 -7.00 -10.87 19.52
C ALA A 90 -7.10 -12.36 19.92
N LEU A 91 -7.41 -12.65 21.19
CA LEU A 91 -7.45 -14.02 21.72
C LEU A 91 -8.52 -14.91 21.06
N ASP A 92 -9.55 -14.29 20.49
CA ASP A 92 -10.64 -14.94 19.76
C ASP A 92 -10.38 -15.07 18.25
N THR A 93 -9.19 -14.69 17.77
CA THR A 93 -8.80 -14.86 16.37
C THR A 93 -8.90 -16.33 15.98
N GLN A 94 -9.76 -16.63 15.01
CA GLN A 94 -9.93 -17.97 14.48
C GLN A 94 -8.87 -18.28 13.41
N PHE A 95 -8.30 -19.47 13.44
CA PHE A 95 -7.33 -19.93 12.45
C PHE A 95 -7.85 -21.18 11.71
N PRO A 96 -7.47 -21.38 10.43
CA PRO A 96 -6.51 -20.59 9.63
C PRO A 96 -7.07 -19.26 9.12
N GLN A 97 -6.15 -18.34 8.78
CA GLN A 97 -6.44 -17.12 8.02
C GLN A 97 -5.80 -17.25 6.63
N ASN A 98 -6.49 -16.77 5.59
CA ASN A 98 -6.05 -16.94 4.21
C ASN A 98 -5.95 -15.57 3.50
N LEU A 99 -4.95 -15.44 2.63
CA LEU A 99 -4.84 -14.33 1.67
C LEU A 99 -5.10 -14.89 0.28
N TYR A 100 -6.28 -14.60 -0.28
CA TYR A 100 -6.63 -14.99 -1.64
C TYR A 100 -6.25 -13.88 -2.60
N VAL A 101 -5.53 -14.24 -3.67
CA VAL A 101 -5.08 -13.31 -4.71
C VAL A 101 -5.49 -13.89 -6.05
N ASP A 102 -6.46 -13.24 -6.70
CA ASP A 102 -6.93 -13.66 -8.03
C ASP A 102 -5.88 -13.36 -9.11
N TYR A 103 -5.30 -12.16 -9.06
CA TYR A 103 -4.23 -11.78 -9.99
C TYR A 103 -3.27 -10.74 -9.43
N VAL A 104 -2.09 -10.68 -10.05
CA VAL A 104 -1.17 -9.54 -10.03
C VAL A 104 -0.93 -9.13 -11.48
N ARG A 105 -1.14 -7.85 -11.80
CA ARG A 105 -0.92 -7.31 -13.15
C ARG A 105 -0.02 -6.09 -13.07
N VAL A 106 0.95 -6.02 -13.98
CA VAL A 106 1.85 -4.88 -14.15
C VAL A 106 1.65 -4.35 -15.56
N TYR A 107 1.47 -3.04 -15.66
CA TYR A 107 1.23 -2.35 -16.92
C TYR A 107 2.34 -1.32 -17.14
N GLN A 108 2.72 -1.12 -18.40
CA GLN A 108 3.57 -0.02 -18.80
C GLN A 108 2.75 0.92 -19.69
N PRO A 109 2.83 2.26 -19.49
CA PRO A 109 2.24 3.21 -20.41
C PRO A 109 2.76 2.97 -21.83
N ILE A 110 1.88 3.05 -22.83
CA ILE A 110 2.30 3.01 -24.23
C ILE A 110 2.89 4.37 -24.56
N SER A 111 4.18 4.41 -24.86
CA SER A 111 4.82 5.57 -25.48
C SER A 111 4.44 5.62 -26.95
N ASN A 112 3.81 6.71 -27.41
CA ASN A 112 3.66 7.00 -28.84
C ASN A 112 4.92 7.69 -29.38
#